data_AF-A0A3D4WLK2-F1
#
_entry.id   AF-A0A3D4WLK2-F1
#
_cell.length_a   1.000
_cell.length_b   1.000
_cell.length_c   1.000
_cell.angle_alpha   90.00
_cell.angle_beta   90.00
_cell.angle_gamma   90.00
#
_symmetry.space_group_name_H-M   'P 1'
#
loop_
_entity.id
_entity.type
_entity.pdbx_description
1 polymer ?
#
loop_
_entity_poly.entity_id
_entity_poly.type
_entity_poly.pdbx_seq_one_letter_code
_entity_poly.pdbx_strand_id
1 'polypeptide(L)'
;MDELRRVTQLLVNQVSHWTQARWGDRGDVFYEALQRIAGPQHPLPRLSDLVLPDQLRVVVSDLIDRGAGPAEVSRAIEVLTAVRGTLKASQ
;
A
#
# COMPACT_ATOMS: atom_id res chain seq x y z
N MET A 1 12.84 -8.01 5.57
CA MET A 1 11.86 -7.07 6.18
C MET A 1 12.25 -5.60 5.96
N ASP A 2 13.54 -5.24 5.96
CA ASP A 2 13.95 -3.84 5.78
C ASP A 2 13.53 -3.22 4.45
N GLU A 3 13.64 -3.96 3.34
CA GLU A 3 13.20 -3.45 2.04
C GLU A 3 11.69 -3.21 1.98
N LEU A 4 10.88 -4.09 2.59
CA LEU A 4 9.43 -3.90 2.71
C LEU A 4 9.12 -2.60 3.47
N ARG A 5 9.80 -2.34 4.60
CA ARG A 5 9.63 -1.08 5.35
C ARG A 5 10.07 0.13 4.52
N ARG A 6 11.18 0.02 3.79
CA ARG A 6 11.70 1.08 2.93
C ARG A 6 10.75 1.45 1.79
N VAL A 7 10.28 0.48 1.01
CA VAL A 7 9.34 0.75 -0.10
C VAL A 7 8.01 1.31 0.41
N THR A 8 7.55 0.82 1.57
CA THR A 8 6.37 1.36 2.26
C THR A 8 6.56 2.84 2.60
N GLN A 9 7.66 3.21 3.25
CA GLN A 9 7.94 4.61 3.60
C GLN A 9 8.01 5.52 2.37
N LEU A 10 8.64 5.06 1.29
CA LEU A 10 8.74 5.81 0.05
C LEU A 10 7.37 6.07 -0.59
N LEU A 11 6.48 5.07 -0.56
CA LEU A 11 5.14 5.21 -1.09
C LEU A 11 4.29 6.13 -0.19
N VAL A 12 4.32 5.92 1.12
CA VAL A 12 3.64 6.79 2.09
C VAL A 12 4.03 8.25 1.91
N ASN A 13 5.34 8.55 1.86
CA ASN A 13 5.83 9.93 1.68
C ASN A 13 5.36 10.54 0.35
N GLN A 14 5.23 9.72 -0.70
CA GLN A 14 4.76 10.18 -2.01
C GLN A 14 3.30 10.61 -1.98
N VAL A 15 2.45 9.99 -1.16
CA VAL A 15 0.99 10.21 -1.20
C VAL A 15 0.42 10.90 0.05
N SER A 16 1.17 11.01 1.15
CA SER A 16 0.68 11.54 2.42
C SER A 16 0.22 13.00 2.37
N HIS A 17 0.67 13.75 1.37
CA HIS A 17 0.32 15.15 1.15
C HIS A 17 -0.75 15.33 0.06
N TRP A 18 -1.29 14.25 -0.49
CA TRP A 18 -2.30 14.32 -1.54
C TRP A 18 -3.65 14.75 -0.98
N THR A 19 -4.30 15.68 -1.68
CA THR A 19 -5.67 16.09 -1.40
C THR A 19 -6.67 15.13 -2.04
N GLN A 20 -7.94 15.22 -1.64
CA GLN A 20 -9.02 14.40 -2.22
C GLN A 20 -9.08 14.50 -3.75
N ALA A 21 -8.89 15.70 -4.31
CA ALA A 21 -8.89 15.92 -5.75
C ALA A 21 -7.72 15.20 -6.47
N ARG A 22 -6.56 15.12 -5.82
CA ARG A 22 -5.40 14.40 -6.38
C ARG A 22 -5.56 12.90 -6.31
N TRP A 23 -6.22 12.40 -5.26
CA TRP A 23 -6.59 10.99 -5.18
C TRP A 23 -7.49 10.60 -6.34
N GLY A 24 -8.73 11.10 -6.44
CA GLY A 24 -9.66 10.70 -7.49
C GLY A 24 -9.62 9.19 -7.74
N ASP A 25 -9.53 8.77 -9.01
CA ASP A 25 -9.48 7.36 -9.41
C ASP A 25 -8.21 6.62 -8.93
N ARG A 26 -7.17 7.34 -8.49
CA ARG A 26 -5.94 6.75 -7.95
C ARG A 26 -6.17 6.09 -6.58
N GLY A 27 -7.21 6.50 -5.86
CA GLY A 27 -7.59 5.92 -4.57
C GLY A 27 -7.95 4.45 -4.70
N ASP A 28 -8.71 4.09 -5.73
CA ASP A 28 -9.12 2.69 -5.98
C ASP A 28 -7.93 1.82 -6.40
N VAL A 29 -7.05 2.34 -7.26
CA VAL A 29 -5.79 1.64 -7.64
C VAL A 29 -4.93 1.34 -6.41
N PHE A 30 -4.79 2.30 -5.50
CA PHE A 30 -4.03 2.10 -4.27
C PHE A 30 -4.73 1.11 -3.34
N TYR A 31 -6.05 1.25 -3.16
CA TYR A 31 -6.83 0.35 -2.32
C TYR A 31 -6.80 -1.11 -2.82
N GLU A 32 -6.91 -1.34 -4.13
CA GLU A 32 -6.75 -2.67 -4.71
C GLU A 32 -5.36 -3.26 -4.43
N ALA A 33 -4.31 -2.44 -4.48
CA ALA A 33 -2.96 -2.87 -4.11
C ALA A 33 -2.90 -3.29 -2.63
N LEU A 34 -3.53 -2.55 -1.72
CA LEU A 34 -3.61 -2.93 -0.30
C LEU A 34 -4.33 -4.27 -0.12
N GLN A 35 -5.46 -4.48 -0.79
CA GLN A 35 -6.18 -5.75 -0.72
C GLN A 35 -5.33 -6.93 -1.23
N ARG A 36 -4.55 -6.72 -2.30
CA ARG A 36 -3.64 -7.75 -2.83
C ARG A 36 -2.52 -8.11 -1.85
N ILE A 37 -2.06 -7.16 -1.03
CA ILE A 37 -1.04 -7.39 0.01
C ILE A 37 -1.65 -8.08 1.23
N ALA A 38 -2.83 -7.66 1.68
CA ALA A 38 -3.52 -8.26 2.81
C ALA A 38 -3.91 -9.72 2.51
N GLY A 39 -4.33 -9.99 1.28
CA GLY A 39 -4.78 -11.31 0.84
C GLY A 39 -6.26 -11.57 1.13
N PRO A 40 -6.85 -12.59 0.50
CA PRO A 40 -8.30 -12.82 0.53
C PRO A 40 -8.84 -13.20 1.92
N GLN A 41 -7.99 -13.71 2.82
CA GLN A 41 -8.37 -14.04 4.20
C GLN A 41 -8.45 -12.81 5.11
N HIS A 42 -7.95 -11.67 4.66
CA HIS A 42 -7.85 -10.42 5.43
C HIS A 42 -8.48 -9.27 4.65
N PRO A 43 -9.82 -9.29 4.44
CA PRO A 43 -10.49 -8.23 3.70
C PRO A 43 -10.31 -6.89 4.40
N LEU A 44 -9.95 -5.86 3.64
CA LEU A 44 -9.80 -4.51 4.14
C LEU A 44 -11.12 -3.75 3.99
N PRO A 45 -11.45 -2.82 4.90
CA PRO A 45 -12.53 -1.87 4.67
C PRO A 45 -12.09 -0.79 3.67
N ARG A 46 -12.98 -0.38 2.75
CA ARG A 46 -12.76 0.79 1.88
C ARG A 46 -13.06 2.06 2.66
N LEU A 47 -12.02 2.73 3.13
CA LEU A 47 -12.11 4.00 3.85
C LEU A 47 -11.93 5.19 2.90
N SER A 48 -11.93 6.43 3.41
CA SER A 48 -11.58 7.62 2.63
C SER A 48 -10.15 7.54 2.05
N ASP A 49 -9.93 8.13 0.87
CA ASP A 49 -8.60 8.10 0.23
C ASP A 49 -7.51 8.78 1.07
N LEU A 50 -7.90 9.76 1.90
CA LEU A 50 -6.98 10.49 2.77
C LEU A 50 -6.35 9.61 3.85
N VAL A 51 -6.97 8.49 4.20
CA VAL A 51 -6.45 7.56 5.22
C VAL A 51 -5.76 6.34 4.63
N LEU A 52 -5.74 6.19 3.30
CA LEU A 52 -5.04 5.07 2.63
C LEU A 52 -3.54 4.96 2.99
N PRO A 53 -2.78 6.07 3.17
CA PRO A 53 -1.39 5.95 3.60
C PRO A 53 -1.23 5.36 5.00
N ASP A 54 -2.19 5.61 5.90
CA ASP A 54 -2.20 5.04 7.25
C ASP A 54 -2.65 3.58 7.21
N GLN A 55 -3.66 3.26 6.40
CA GLN A 55 -4.10 1.89 6.18
C GLN A 55 -2.95 1.01 5.62
N LEU A 56 -2.12 1.55 4.72
CA LEU A 56 -0.92 0.86 4.25
C LEU A 56 0.05 0.52 5.39
N ARG A 57 0.29 1.45 6.33
CA ARG A 57 1.18 1.19 7.46
C ARG A 57 0.66 0.06 8.34
N VAL A 58 -0.65 0.04 8.58
CA VAL A 58 -1.32 -1.04 9.34
C VAL A 58 -1.16 -2.38 8.63
N VAL A 59 -1.50 -2.46 7.35
CA VAL A 59 -1.39 -3.70 6.56
C VAL A 59 0.03 -4.27 6.56
N VAL A 60 1.04 -3.39 6.44
CA VAL A 60 2.44 -3.81 6.50
C VAL A 60 2.88 -4.20 7.91
N SER A 61 2.37 -3.54 8.96
CA SER A 61 2.60 -3.98 10.34
C SER A 61 2.03 -5.37 10.56
N ASP A 62 0.76 -5.60 10.21
CA ASP A 62 0.09 -6.88 10.35
C ASP A 62 0.80 -8.01 9.60
N LEU A 63 1.31 -7.71 8.39
CA LEU A 63 2.13 -8.63 7.59
C LEU A 63 3.41 -9.05 8.32
N ILE A 64 4.06 -8.12 9.03
CA ILE A 64 5.27 -8.39 9.79
C ILE A 64 4.94 -9.13 11.09
N ASP A 65 3.92 -8.68 11.81
CA ASP A 65 3.54 -9.18 13.14
C ASP A 65 3.03 -10.63 13.07
N ARG A 66 2.34 -11.00 11.98
CA ARG A 66 1.94 -12.40 11.73
C ARG A 66 3.08 -13.31 11.26
N GLY A 67 4.28 -12.78 11.06
CA GLY A 67 5.45 -13.55 10.62
C GLY A 67 5.35 -14.06 9.18
N ALA A 68 4.85 -13.24 8.25
CA ALA A 68 4.66 -13.65 6.85
C ALA A 68 5.93 -14.20 6.20
N GLY A 69 5.75 -15.23 5.37
CA GLY A 69 6.85 -15.95 4.74
C GLY A 69 7.59 -15.13 3.68
N PRO A 70 8.79 -15.55 3.25
CA PRO A 70 9.59 -14.82 2.26
C PRO A 70 8.85 -14.54 0.94
N ALA A 71 8.01 -15.47 0.48
CA ALA A 71 7.23 -15.33 -0.74
C ALA A 71 6.15 -14.24 -0.62
N GLU A 72 5.44 -14.17 0.52
CA GLU A 72 4.46 -13.12 0.79
C GLU A 72 5.13 -11.75 0.86
N VAL A 73 6.30 -11.67 1.51
CA VAL A 73 7.08 -10.42 1.60
C VAL A 73 7.56 -9.97 0.22
N SER A 74 8.07 -10.87 -0.62
CA SER A 74 8.48 -10.54 -2.00
C SER A 74 7.30 -9.99 -2.80
N ARG A 75 6.16 -10.69 -2.75
CA ARG A 75 4.94 -10.26 -3.43
C ARG A 75 4.48 -8.88 -2.95
N ALA A 76 4.53 -8.61 -1.65
CA ALA A 76 4.17 -7.30 -1.11
C ALA A 76 5.10 -6.20 -1.64
N ILE A 77 6.41 -6.43 -1.68
CA ILE A 77 7.39 -5.48 -2.24
C ILE A 77 7.11 -5.21 -3.73
N GLU A 78 6.82 -6.25 -4.52
CA GLU A 78 6.49 -6.13 -5.93
C GLU A 78 5.23 -5.27 -6.15
N VAL A 79 4.17 -5.54 -5.39
CA VAL A 79 2.91 -4.77 -5.46
C VAL A 79 3.14 -3.30 -5.08
N LEU A 80 3.87 -3.04 -3.99
CA LEU A 80 4.18 -1.68 -3.54
C LEU A 80 5.05 -0.91 -4.54
N THR A 81 6.00 -1.59 -5.18
CA THR A 81 6.87 -0.99 -6.20
C THR A 81 6.06 -0.65 -7.46
N ALA A 82 5.20 -1.57 -7.90
CA ALA A 82 4.35 -1.38 -9.06
C ALA A 82 3.37 -0.21 -8.85
N VAL A 83 2.62 -0.20 -7.74
CA VAL A 83 1.64 0.86 -7.48
C VAL A 83 2.32 2.22 -7.34
N ARG A 84 3.50 2.28 -6.71
CA ARG A 84 4.28 3.52 -6.62
C ARG A 84 4.66 4.07 -8.00
N GLY A 85 5.02 3.19 -8.94
CA GLY A 85 5.30 3.54 -10.33
C GLY A 85 4.07 4.08 -11.06
N THR A 86 2.94 3.39 -10.94
CA THR A 86 1.64 3.83 -11.50
C THR A 86 1.26 5.23 -11.00
N LEU A 87 1.38 5.47 -9.70
CA LEU A 87 1.05 6.76 -9.08
C LEU A 87 1.99 7.91 -9.46
N LYS A 88 3.20 7.61 -9.94
CA LYS A 88 4.14 8.61 -10.47
C LYS A 88 3.86 8.97 -11.92
N ALA A 89 3.54 7.99 -12.75
CA ALA A 89 3.31 8.19 -14.19
C ALA A 89 2.06 9.04 -14.48
N SER A 90 1.18 9.21 -13.50
CA SER A 90 -0.02 10.04 -13.59
C SER A 90 0.18 11.47 -13.06
N GLN A 91 1.43 11.97 -12.96
CA GLN A 91 1.77 13.35 -12.61
C GLN A 91 2.05 14.21 -13.83
#